data_AF-V4NRK3-F1
#
_entry.id   AF-V4NRK3-F1
#
_cell.length_a   1.000
_cell.length_b   1.000
_cell.length_c   1.000
_cell.angle_alpha   90.00
_cell.angle_beta   90.00
_cell.angle_gamma   90.00
#
_symmetry.space_group_name_H-M   'P 1'
#
loop_
_entity.id
_entity.type
_entity.pdbx_description
1 polymer ?
#
loop_
_entity_poly.entity_id
_entity_poly.type
_entity_poly.pdbx_seq_one_letter_code
_entity_poly.pdbx_strand_id
1 'polypeptide(L)'
;MSKYKAIITTAGAAKIAAASAGGTQLKIVSMAVGDGNGTLPTPNPAQTKLVNEKCRAALNGLTIDKALKNHILAEMIIPANVGGFWLREMGLYDEAGTLIAVSNMAESYKPKLEEGSGR
;
A
#
# COMPACT_ATOMS: atom_id res chain seq x y z
N MET A 1 -16.36 -11.79 -9.35
CA MET A 1 -15.37 -10.69 -9.29
C MET A 1 -14.98 -10.50 -7.84
N SER A 2 -13.68 -10.49 -7.52
CA SER A 2 -13.23 -10.24 -6.14
C SER A 2 -13.50 -8.78 -5.76
N LYS A 3 -14.27 -8.56 -4.69
CA LYS A 3 -14.62 -7.22 -4.17
C LYS A 3 -13.36 -6.41 -3.81
N TYR A 4 -12.29 -7.11 -3.46
CA TYR A 4 -10.98 -6.54 -3.13
C TYR A 4 -9.94 -7.08 -4.11
N LYS A 5 -9.06 -6.19 -4.57
CA LYS A 5 -7.99 -6.50 -5.51
C LYS A 5 -6.80 -5.58 -5.28
N ALA A 6 -5.62 -6.13 -5.54
CA ALA A 6 -4.39 -5.37 -5.69
C ALA A 6 -4.00 -5.41 -7.17
N ILE A 7 -3.53 -4.28 -7.68
CA ILE A 7 -3.01 -4.17 -9.03
C ILE A 7 -1.65 -3.47 -9.01
N ILE A 8 -0.84 -3.76 -10.01
CA ILE A 8 0.37 -3.00 -10.30
C ILE A 8 -0.03 -1.82 -11.18
N THR A 9 0.47 -0.62 -10.86
CA THR A 9 0.23 0.56 -11.69
C THR A 9 1.06 0.50 -12.97
N THR A 10 0.70 1.27 -13.99
CA THR A 10 1.50 1.38 -15.22
C THR A 10 2.93 1.84 -14.90
N ALA A 11 3.09 2.79 -13.96
CA ALA A 11 4.40 3.25 -13.52
C ALA A 11 5.19 2.15 -12.77
N GLY A 12 4.51 1.39 -11.91
CA GLY A 12 5.09 0.23 -11.21
C GLY A 12 5.54 -0.86 -12.17
N ALA A 13 4.71 -1.21 -13.15
CA ALA A 13 5.04 -2.20 -14.16
C ALA A 13 6.27 -1.78 -14.98
N ALA A 14 6.34 -0.51 -15.38
CA ALA A 14 7.52 0.03 -16.08
C ALA A 14 8.80 -0.09 -15.24
N LYS A 15 8.72 0.22 -13.93
CA LYS A 15 9.86 0.09 -13.02
C LYS A 15 10.26 -1.36 -12.75
N ILE A 16 9.31 -2.28 -12.63
CA ILE A 16 9.57 -3.71 -12.50
C ILE A 16 10.24 -4.26 -13.77
N ALA A 17 9.79 -3.83 -14.95
CA ALA A 17 10.40 -4.21 -16.22
C ALA A 17 11.84 -3.67 -16.33
N ALA A 18 12.05 -2.40 -15.99
CA ALA A 18 13.38 -1.78 -15.97
C ALA A 18 14.32 -2.46 -14.96
N ALA A 19 13.82 -2.82 -13.78
CA ALA A 19 14.58 -3.54 -12.76
C ALA A 19 15.04 -4.92 -13.27
N SER A 20 14.14 -5.64 -13.93
CA SER A 20 14.43 -6.95 -14.53
C SER A 20 15.43 -6.87 -15.68
N ALA A 21 15.38 -5.80 -16.50
CA ALA A 21 16.25 -5.63 -17.65
C ALA A 21 17.64 -5.06 -17.28
N GLY A 22 17.71 -4.15 -16.31
CA GLY A 22 18.93 -3.47 -15.88
C GLY A 22 19.64 -4.14 -14.71
N GLY A 23 19.14 -5.25 -14.18
CA GLY A 23 19.71 -5.97 -13.04
C GLY A 23 19.66 -5.20 -11.70
N THR A 24 18.94 -4.08 -11.66
CA THR A 24 18.82 -3.23 -10.47
C THR A 24 17.52 -3.55 -9.76
N GLN A 25 17.60 -3.99 -8.51
CA GLN A 25 16.42 -4.35 -7.73
C GLN A 25 15.51 -3.13 -7.51
N LEU A 26 14.22 -3.26 -7.84
CA LEU A 26 13.22 -2.26 -7.47
C LEU A 26 13.07 -2.22 -5.94
N LYS A 27 13.41 -1.09 -5.35
CA LYS A 27 13.29 -0.87 -3.91
C LYS A 27 11.97 -0.20 -3.58
N ILE A 28 11.07 -0.96 -2.98
CA ILE A 28 9.86 -0.44 -2.35
C ILE A 28 10.23 -0.06 -0.92
N VAL A 29 10.00 1.18 -0.52
CA VAL A 29 10.48 1.69 0.78
C VAL A 29 9.38 2.22 1.68
N SER A 30 8.22 2.55 1.12
CA SER A 30 7.10 3.05 1.91
C SER A 30 5.78 2.45 1.47
N MET A 31 4.87 2.39 2.43
CA MET A 31 3.49 2.02 2.23
C MET A 31 2.62 3.16 2.71
N ALA A 32 1.51 3.38 2.03
CA ALA A 32 0.50 4.33 2.45
C ALA A 32 -0.85 3.63 2.58
N VAL A 33 -1.68 4.16 3.47
CA VAL A 33 -3.09 3.78 3.63
C VAL A 33 -3.97 5.01 3.51
N GLY A 34 -5.17 4.80 2.98
CA GLY A 34 -6.15 5.86 2.75
C GLY A 34 -7.57 5.43 3.05
N ASP A 35 -8.45 6.40 3.20
CA ASP A 35 -9.87 6.19 3.50
C ASP A 35 -10.77 6.24 2.26
N GLY A 36 -10.19 6.35 1.05
CA GLY A 36 -10.94 6.40 -0.20
C GLY A 36 -11.95 7.55 -0.28
N ASN A 37 -11.73 8.63 0.49
CA ASN A 37 -12.64 9.77 0.62
C ASN A 37 -14.07 9.39 1.03
N GLY A 38 -14.21 8.42 1.94
CA GLY A 38 -15.53 7.96 2.39
C GLY A 38 -16.09 6.78 1.60
N THR A 39 -15.46 6.40 0.49
CA THR A 39 -15.95 5.35 -0.42
C THR A 39 -14.89 4.29 -0.68
N LEU A 40 -15.31 3.07 -1.03
CA LEU A 40 -14.37 2.02 -1.43
C LEU A 40 -13.83 2.32 -2.84
N PRO A 41 -12.55 2.71 -3.00
CA PRO A 41 -12.04 3.06 -4.30
C PRO A 41 -11.85 1.80 -5.16
N THR A 42 -11.99 1.96 -6.47
CA THR A 42 -11.62 0.91 -7.42
C THR A 42 -10.20 1.16 -7.90
N PRO A 43 -9.25 0.24 -7.66
CA PRO A 43 -7.88 0.39 -8.13
C PRO A 43 -7.83 0.54 -9.66
N ASN A 44 -7.10 1.54 -10.14
CA ASN A 44 -6.89 1.85 -11.55
C ASN A 44 -5.37 1.86 -11.87
N PRO A 45 -4.91 1.16 -12.93
CA PRO A 45 -3.50 1.11 -13.30
C PRO A 45 -2.85 2.49 -13.53
N ALA A 46 -3.62 3.50 -13.94
CA ALA A 46 -3.13 4.86 -14.15
C ALA A 46 -2.98 5.68 -12.86
N GLN A 47 -3.28 5.12 -11.68
CA GLN A 47 -3.11 5.83 -10.41
C GLN A 47 -1.65 6.15 -10.13
N THR A 48 -1.41 7.39 -9.73
CA THR A 48 -0.10 7.88 -9.26
C THR A 48 -0.08 8.11 -7.75
N LYS A 49 -1.27 8.13 -7.12
CA LYS A 49 -1.47 8.30 -5.68
C LYS A 49 -2.78 7.65 -5.23
N LEU A 50 -2.91 7.46 -3.91
CA LEU A 50 -4.17 7.08 -3.27
C LEU A 50 -5.23 8.18 -3.45
N VAL A 51 -6.50 7.80 -3.39
CA VAL A 51 -7.64 8.72 -3.52
C VAL A 51 -7.63 9.71 -2.36
N ASN A 52 -7.43 9.23 -1.12
CA ASN A 52 -7.28 10.07 0.06
C ASN A 52 -6.33 9.41 1.06
N GLU A 53 -5.03 9.70 0.90
CA GLU A 53 -3.99 9.22 1.79
C GLU A 53 -4.16 9.79 3.21
N LYS A 54 -4.11 8.91 4.21
CA LYS A 54 -4.21 9.27 5.64
C LYS A 54 -2.91 9.08 6.38
N CYS A 55 -2.16 8.05 6.01
CA CYS A 55 -0.91 7.73 6.65
C CYS A 55 0.03 7.11 5.63
N ARG A 56 1.29 7.53 5.68
CA ARG A 56 2.40 6.91 4.94
C ARG A 56 3.55 6.70 5.91
N ALA A 57 4.12 5.50 5.89
CA ALA A 57 5.29 5.19 6.69
C ALA A 57 6.26 4.30 5.91
N ALA A 58 7.50 4.24 6.39
CA ALA A 58 8.47 3.31 5.88
C ALA A 58 8.02 1.87 6.12
N LEU A 59 8.38 0.97 5.21
CA LEU A 59 8.18 -0.45 5.42
C LEU A 59 9.06 -0.94 6.57
N ASN A 60 8.47 -1.73 7.47
CA ASN A 60 9.19 -2.47 8.50
C ASN A 60 9.85 -3.72 7.91
N GLY A 61 9.24 -4.30 6.88
CA GLY A 61 9.76 -5.47 6.19
C GLY A 61 9.27 -5.52 4.75
N LEU A 62 10.18 -5.89 3.85
CA LEU A 62 9.86 -6.25 2.47
C LEU A 62 10.56 -7.57 2.17
N THR A 63 9.79 -8.65 2.07
CA THR A 63 10.33 -9.99 1.82
C THR A 63 9.61 -10.66 0.66
N ILE A 64 10.31 -11.52 -0.08
CA ILE A 64 9.66 -12.39 -1.05
C ILE A 64 9.07 -13.55 -0.27
N ASP A 65 7.80 -13.86 -0.53
CA ASP A 65 7.13 -14.97 0.12
C ASP A 65 7.84 -16.30 -0.25
N LYS A 66 8.25 -17.06 0.78
CA LYS A 66 9.00 -18.30 0.61
C LYS A 66 8.15 -19.42 0.01
N ALA A 67 6.85 -19.42 0.25
CA ALA A 67 5.89 -20.38 -0.29
C ALA A 67 5.43 -19.98 -1.69
N LEU A 68 5.28 -18.66 -1.93
CA LEU A 68 4.88 -18.10 -3.22
C LEU A 68 5.96 -17.14 -3.72
N LYS A 69 6.98 -17.65 -4.42
CA LYS A 69 8.12 -16.86 -4.93
C LYS A 69 7.76 -15.67 -5.82
N ASN A 70 6.51 -15.59 -6.25
CA ASN A 70 5.97 -14.55 -7.12
C ASN A 70 5.28 -13.43 -6.32
N HIS A 71 5.24 -13.54 -4.99
CA HIS A 71 4.55 -12.64 -4.08
C HIS A 71 5.57 -11.92 -3.20
N ILE A 72 5.29 -10.65 -2.93
CA ILE A 72 6.01 -9.86 -1.93
C ILE A 72 5.13 -9.67 -0.71
N LEU A 73 5.72 -9.82 0.46
CA LEU A 73 5.15 -9.44 1.73
C LEU A 73 5.74 -8.09 2.12
N ALA A 74 4.88 -7.07 2.15
CA ALA A 74 5.22 -5.73 2.59
C ALA A 74 4.52 -5.47 3.93
N GLU A 75 5.32 -5.18 4.95
CA GLU A 75 4.84 -4.94 6.31
C GLU A 75 5.08 -3.48 6.68
N MET A 76 4.06 -2.83 7.21
CA MET A 76 4.14 -1.49 7.76
C MET A 76 3.44 -1.46 9.11
N ILE A 77 4.07 -0.81 10.08
CA ILE A 77 3.47 -0.57 11.39
C ILE A 77 2.86 0.83 11.36
N ILE A 78 1.55 0.92 11.57
CA ILE A 78 0.87 2.20 11.82
C ILE A 78 0.93 2.44 13.34
N PRO A 79 1.63 3.49 13.80
CA PRO A 79 1.73 3.81 15.23
C PRO A 79 0.36 3.92 15.91
N ALA A 80 0.25 3.54 17.18
CA ALA A 80 -1.03 3.55 17.90
C ALA A 80 -1.64 4.96 18.07
N ASN A 81 -0.81 6.01 18.06
CA ASN A 81 -1.25 7.40 18.07
C ASN A 81 -1.72 7.90 16.68
N VAL A 82 -1.53 7.12 15.62
CA VAL A 82 -1.98 7.42 14.26
C VAL A 82 -3.23 6.59 13.97
N GLY A 83 -4.38 7.25 14.05
CA GLY A 83 -5.70 6.65 13.86
C GLY A 83 -6.79 7.70 13.71
N GLY A 84 -8.04 7.28 13.89
CA GLY A 84 -9.23 8.10 13.70
C GLY A 84 -9.66 8.17 12.24
N PHE A 85 -9.35 7.13 11.46
CA PHE A 85 -9.69 7.04 10.05
C PHE A 85 -10.01 5.61 9.63
N TRP A 86 -10.78 5.52 8.55
CA TRP A 86 -11.08 4.27 7.88
C TRP A 86 -9.94 3.89 6.93
N LEU A 87 -9.65 2.61 6.84
CA LEU A 87 -8.76 2.03 5.84
C LEU A 87 -9.64 1.42 4.75
N ARG A 88 -9.45 1.91 3.53
CA ARG A 88 -10.15 1.45 2.32
C ARG A 88 -9.21 1.18 1.15
N GLU A 89 -8.03 1.79 1.17
CA GLU A 89 -7.01 1.64 0.15
C GLU A 89 -5.61 1.57 0.74
N MET A 90 -4.73 0.91 0.02
CA MET A 90 -3.31 0.81 0.34
C MET A 90 -2.47 1.02 -0.93
N GLY A 91 -1.28 1.56 -0.76
CA GLY A 91 -0.34 1.81 -1.84
C GLY A 91 1.09 1.48 -1.44
N LEU A 92 1.85 0.88 -2.35
CA LEU A 92 3.29 0.64 -2.20
C LEU A 92 4.07 1.63 -3.05
N TYR A 93 5.09 2.24 -2.47
CA TYR A 93 5.88 3.30 -3.08
C TYR A 93 7.37 2.97 -3.06
N ASP A 94 8.05 3.35 -4.14
CA ASP A 94 9.50 3.24 -4.22
C ASP A 94 10.25 4.45 -3.63
N GLU A 95 11.58 4.41 -3.68
CA GLU A 95 12.46 5.48 -3.18
C GLU A 95 12.21 6.84 -3.86
N ALA A 96 11.70 6.84 -5.09
CA ALA A 96 11.35 8.06 -5.83
C ALA A 96 9.93 8.54 -5.54
N GLY A 97 9.20 7.89 -4.62
CA GLY A 97 7.80 8.21 -4.31
C GLY A 97 6.82 7.81 -5.42
N THR A 98 7.21 6.93 -6.34
CA THR A 98 6.34 6.40 -7.39
C THR A 98 5.44 5.32 -6.81
N LEU A 99 4.12 5.43 -7.02
CA LEU A 99 3.16 4.40 -6.65
C LEU A 99 3.36 3.17 -7.54
N ILE A 100 3.85 2.07 -6.98
CA ILE A 100 4.16 0.83 -7.67
C ILE A 100 2.93 -0.09 -7.74
N ALA A 101 2.23 -0.22 -6.62
CA ALA A 101 1.06 -1.07 -6.52
C ALA A 101 -0.01 -0.35 -5.69
N VAL A 102 -1.27 -0.58 -6.04
CA VAL A 102 -2.42 -0.03 -5.35
C VAL A 102 -3.47 -1.10 -5.15
N SER A 103 -4.11 -1.08 -3.98
CA SER A 103 -5.16 -2.02 -3.64
C SER A 103 -6.31 -1.33 -2.92
N ASN A 104 -7.48 -1.94 -3.04
CA ASN A 104 -8.58 -1.68 -2.14
C ASN A 104 -8.70 -2.81 -1.11
N MET A 105 -9.29 -2.51 0.04
CA MET A 105 -9.45 -3.47 1.13
C MET A 105 -10.80 -3.37 1.79
N ALA A 106 -11.15 -4.37 2.60
CA ALA A 106 -12.32 -4.33 3.45
C ALA A 106 -12.22 -3.12 4.38
N GLU A 107 -13.33 -2.42 4.56
CA GLU A 107 -13.39 -1.25 5.42
C GLU A 107 -13.02 -1.65 6.84
N SER A 108 -11.91 -1.10 7.33
CA SER A 108 -11.40 -1.34 8.67
C SER A 108 -11.18 0.00 9.36
N TYR A 109 -11.70 0.16 10.57
CA TYR A 109 -11.49 1.38 11.34
C TYR A 109 -10.23 1.24 12.20
N LYS A 110 -9.29 2.18 12.05
CA LYS A 110 -8.15 2.32 12.96
C LYS A 110 -8.49 3.40 13.98
N PRO A 111 -8.88 3.05 15.21
CA PRO A 111 -9.15 4.04 16.25
C PRO A 111 -7.87 4.75 16.67
N LYS A 112 -8.00 6.00 17.12
CA LYS A 112 -6.94 6.65 17.92
C LYS A 112 -6.85 6.00 19.28
N LEU A 113 -5.69 6.15 19.92
CA LEU A 113 -5.47 5.74 21.30
C LEU A 113 -6.55 6.30 22.26
N GLU A 114 -6.96 7.55 22.04
CA GLU A 114 -8.00 8.26 22.81
C GLU A 114 -9.41 7.66 22.65
N GLU A 115 -9.65 6.87 21.59
CA GLU A 115 -10.93 6.22 21.32
C GLU A 115 -11.02 4.82 21.96
N GLY A 116 -10.10 4.48 22.88
CA GLY A 116 -10.17 3.25 23.67
C GLY A 116 -9.36 2.07 23.13
N SER A 117 -8.37 2.31 22.25
CA SER A 117 -7.48 1.25 21.71
C SER A 117 -6.48 0.66 22.74
N GLY A 118 -6.57 1.05 24.01
CA GLY A 118 -5.63 0.68 25.07
C GLY A 118 -6.24 -0.07 26.25
N ARG A 119 -7.31 -0.86 26.05
CA ARG A 119 -7.83 -1.76 27.08
C ARG A 119 -7.55 -3.21 26.75
#